data_AF-A0A345YP74-F1
#
_entry.id   AF-A0A345YP74-F1
#
_cell.length_a   1.000
_cell.length_b   1.000
_cell.length_c   1.000
_cell.angle_alpha   90.00
_cell.angle_beta   90.00
_cell.angle_gamma   90.00
#
_symmetry.space_group_name_H-M   'P 1'
#
loop_
_entity.id
_entity.type
_entity.pdbx_description
1 polymer ?
#
loop_
_entity_poly.entity_id
_entity_poly.type
_entity_poly.pdbx_seq_one_letter_code
_entity_poly.pdbx_strand_id
1 'polypeptide(L)'
;MHDPDRPESAPEPDSTPAADQTPAADPSLAAEPGSGSGSGPGPDAAPRPQPKSAYELPSRKNTVLRNMVWALLLTMAVVVVVAIAFFGVGSDLERTPLENSELDATASAERADEVAPFPVALPQLGEGWSERTARFTDGANPRWLLQYTSPEGQLVTLVEESEVSASMLSTALPGSTVVEEFTLEGAECTLLRGGEDGAEHLGIACDGEDWGLLVHGATERAELEDVARAAIDDIA
;
A
#
# COMPACT_ATOMS: atom_id res chain seq x y z
N MET A 1 -26.54 33.97 -44.08
CA MET A 1 -27.10 34.95 -43.14
C MET A 1 -26.25 34.87 -41.90
N HIS A 2 -25.44 35.90 -41.69
CA HIS A 2 -24.36 36.02 -40.71
C HIS A 2 -24.84 37.01 -39.66
N ASP A 3 -24.75 36.67 -38.38
CA ASP A 3 -24.89 37.63 -37.28
C ASP A 3 -23.68 37.47 -36.33
N PRO A 4 -22.68 38.36 -36.46
CA PRO A 4 -21.55 38.53 -35.56
C PRO A 4 -21.78 39.73 -34.60
N ASP A 5 -20.92 39.88 -33.58
CA ASP A 5 -20.87 40.98 -32.57
C ASP A 5 -21.96 40.90 -31.47
N ARG A 6 -21.67 40.88 -30.15
CA ARG A 6 -20.52 41.37 -29.35
C ARG A 6 -20.68 40.89 -27.86
N PRO A 7 -19.88 41.32 -26.86
CA PRO A 7 -18.83 40.56 -26.17
C PRO A 7 -19.09 40.44 -24.63
N GLU A 8 -18.01 40.19 -23.87
CA GLU A 8 -17.78 40.54 -22.45
C GLU A 8 -18.12 39.50 -21.36
N SER A 9 -17.07 38.85 -20.84
CA SER A 9 -16.46 39.17 -19.53
C SER A 9 -15.96 37.94 -18.79
N ALA A 10 -14.63 37.84 -18.65
CA ALA A 10 -13.99 37.06 -17.61
C ALA A 10 -14.34 37.65 -16.22
N PRO A 11 -14.22 36.84 -15.16
CA PRO A 11 -13.16 37.14 -14.20
C PRO A 11 -12.50 35.89 -13.58
N GLU A 12 -11.17 35.91 -13.51
CA GLU A 12 -10.37 35.34 -12.40
C GLU A 12 -9.90 36.52 -11.53
N PRO A 13 -9.24 36.32 -10.37
CA PRO A 13 -9.38 35.30 -9.34
C PRO A 13 -9.69 35.98 -7.97
N ASP A 14 -10.07 35.24 -6.92
CA ASP A 14 -9.85 35.81 -5.57
C ASP A 14 -9.49 34.77 -4.51
N SER A 15 -8.57 35.21 -3.67
CA SER A 15 -7.79 34.44 -2.70
C SER A 15 -8.50 34.32 -1.36
N THR A 16 -8.18 33.24 -0.63
CA THR A 16 -8.56 32.96 0.77
C THR A 16 -8.18 34.10 1.74
N PRO A 17 -8.87 34.28 2.89
CA PRO A 17 -8.33 33.66 4.11
C PRO A 17 -9.38 33.15 5.13
N ALA A 18 -8.87 32.30 6.02
CA ALA A 18 -9.50 31.73 7.20
C ALA A 18 -10.13 32.76 8.16
N ALA A 19 -11.16 32.33 8.91
CA ALA A 19 -11.52 32.92 10.19
C ALA A 19 -12.22 31.91 11.11
N ASP A 20 -11.53 31.60 12.20
CA ASP A 20 -12.05 31.09 13.47
C ASP A 20 -13.33 31.80 13.93
N GLN A 21 -14.25 31.03 14.53
CA GLN A 21 -15.26 31.57 15.45
C GLN A 21 -15.15 30.88 16.82
N THR A 22 -14.22 31.42 17.60
CA THR A 22 -14.33 31.98 18.97
C THR A 22 -15.23 31.33 20.03
N PRO A 23 -14.78 31.32 21.30
CA PRO A 23 -15.23 30.45 22.37
C PRO A 23 -16.19 31.12 23.39
N ALA A 24 -16.72 30.23 24.24
CA ALA A 24 -16.98 30.35 25.67
C ALA A 24 -17.64 31.63 26.24
N ALA A 25 -18.78 31.40 26.88
CA ALA A 25 -19.35 32.28 27.90
C ALA A 25 -18.58 32.13 29.24
N ASP A 26 -18.09 33.26 29.75
CA ASP A 26 -17.72 33.56 31.15
C ASP A 26 -19.01 33.86 31.97
N PRO A 27 -19.02 34.21 33.29
CA PRO A 27 -17.97 34.19 34.33
C PRO A 27 -18.47 33.77 35.74
N SER A 28 -17.57 33.59 36.71
CA SER A 28 -17.65 34.34 38.00
C SER A 28 -16.73 33.85 39.13
N LEU A 29 -16.05 34.87 39.71
CA LEU A 29 -15.72 35.08 41.14
C LEU A 29 -14.59 34.22 41.74
N ALA A 30 -13.62 34.74 42.50
CA ALA A 30 -13.23 36.09 42.91
C ALA A 30 -11.92 36.00 43.73
N ALA A 31 -11.18 37.12 43.75
CA ALA A 31 -10.37 37.64 44.86
C ALA A 31 -8.95 37.08 45.15
N GLU A 32 -7.94 37.83 44.68
CA GLU A 32 -6.74 38.23 45.45
C GLU A 32 -7.09 39.42 46.40
N PRO A 33 -6.20 40.01 47.25
CA PRO A 33 -4.75 39.81 47.47
C PRO A 33 -4.32 39.80 48.98
N GLY A 34 -3.01 39.70 49.27
CA GLY A 34 -2.51 40.05 50.61
C GLY A 34 -1.03 39.81 50.91
N SER A 35 -0.12 40.47 50.18
CA SER A 35 1.28 40.63 50.61
C SER A 35 1.36 41.63 51.78
N GLY A 36 1.69 41.14 52.97
CA GLY A 36 2.00 41.96 54.14
C GLY A 36 3.48 41.85 54.50
N SER A 37 4.27 42.84 54.08
CA SER A 37 5.65 43.05 54.53
C SER A 37 5.61 43.82 55.87
N GLY A 38 6.25 43.30 56.90
CA GLY A 38 6.28 43.89 58.25
C GLY A 38 7.66 43.75 58.89
N SER A 39 8.24 44.91 59.23
CA SER A 39 9.63 45.19 59.61
C SER A 39 10.04 44.78 61.04
N GLY A 40 11.35 44.54 61.24
CA GLY A 40 12.08 45.02 62.42
C GLY A 40 12.84 43.99 63.29
N PRO A 41 13.94 44.38 63.97
CA PRO A 41 15.15 43.55 64.17
C PRO A 41 15.45 43.14 65.63
N GLY A 42 16.30 42.12 65.84
CA GLY A 42 16.88 41.81 67.16
C GLY A 42 17.59 40.45 67.26
N PRO A 43 18.53 40.25 68.21
CA PRO A 43 19.82 39.61 67.95
C PRO A 43 20.06 38.23 68.61
N ASP A 44 21.21 37.64 68.27
CA ASP A 44 22.01 36.64 69.00
C ASP A 44 21.78 35.11 68.86
N ALA A 45 22.90 34.47 68.52
CA ALA A 45 23.47 33.22 69.04
C ALA A 45 22.77 31.87 68.79
N ALA A 46 23.31 31.09 67.83
CA ALA A 46 24.18 29.93 68.09
C ALA A 46 24.27 29.01 66.85
N PRO A 47 25.46 28.48 66.48
CA PRO A 47 25.56 27.49 65.41
C PRO A 47 24.81 26.22 65.81
N ARG A 48 23.72 25.90 65.11
CA ARG A 48 23.02 24.63 65.29
C ARG A 48 23.91 23.49 64.79
N PRO A 49 24.12 22.42 65.59
CA PRO A 49 25.00 21.31 65.23
C PRO A 49 24.52 20.66 63.94
N GLN A 50 25.43 20.46 62.98
CA GLN A 50 25.13 19.76 61.74
C GLN A 50 24.66 18.33 62.04
N PRO A 51 23.46 17.92 61.62
CA PRO A 51 23.13 16.51 61.56
C PRO A 51 23.86 15.90 60.36
N LYS A 52 24.99 15.21 60.61
CA LYS A 52 25.44 14.12 59.74
C LYS A 52 24.36 13.05 59.77
N SER A 53 23.37 13.16 58.90
CA SER A 53 22.33 12.17 58.75
C SER A 53 22.41 11.53 57.37
N ALA A 54 22.84 10.26 57.41
CA ALA A 54 22.16 9.16 56.74
C ALA A 54 22.12 9.14 55.20
N TYR A 55 23.19 9.56 54.53
CA TYR A 55 23.47 9.08 53.17
C TYR A 55 24.18 7.71 53.20
N GLU A 56 23.62 6.77 53.95
CA GLU A 56 23.84 5.36 53.70
C GLU A 56 22.45 4.74 53.57
N LEU A 57 21.94 4.73 52.34
CA LEU A 57 20.84 3.87 51.95
C LEU A 57 21.47 2.54 51.48
N PRO A 58 21.45 1.48 52.31
CA PRO A 58 21.98 0.19 51.93
C PRO A 58 21.03 -0.46 50.93
N SER A 59 21.54 -0.77 49.74
CA SER A 59 21.17 -1.87 48.82
C SER A 59 19.70 -2.12 48.41
N ARG A 60 18.68 -1.35 48.82
CA ARG A 60 17.28 -1.54 48.38
C ARG A 60 17.02 -1.17 46.92
N LYS A 61 17.95 -0.49 46.25
CA LYS A 61 17.85 -0.23 44.80
C LYS A 61 17.81 -1.53 43.98
N ASN A 62 18.51 -2.56 44.43
CA ASN A 62 18.61 -3.81 43.66
C ASN A 62 17.30 -4.61 43.63
N THR A 63 16.43 -4.49 44.65
CA THR A 63 15.17 -5.25 44.66
C THR A 63 14.10 -4.58 43.81
N VAL A 64 14.00 -3.25 43.88
CA VAL A 64 13.06 -2.48 43.05
C VAL A 64 13.48 -2.53 41.58
N LEU A 65 14.77 -2.35 41.29
CA LEU A 65 15.30 -2.43 39.93
C LEU A 65 15.15 -3.84 39.34
N ARG A 66 15.42 -4.89 40.14
CA ARG A 66 15.20 -6.28 39.73
C ARG A 66 13.73 -6.57 39.45
N ASN A 67 12.80 -6.05 40.26
CA ASN A 67 11.37 -6.23 40.02
C ASN A 67 10.90 -5.48 38.76
N MET A 68 11.43 -4.29 38.49
CA MET A 68 11.14 -3.57 37.22
C MET A 68 11.69 -4.32 36.00
N VAL A 69 12.91 -4.86 36.08
CA VAL A 69 13.50 -5.66 35.00
C VAL A 69 12.70 -6.95 34.76
N TRP A 70 12.24 -7.60 35.84
CA TRP A 70 11.35 -8.77 35.73
C TRP A 70 10.02 -8.43 35.07
N ALA A 71 9.41 -7.30 35.42
CA ALA A 71 8.18 -6.86 34.78
C ALA A 71 8.38 -6.57 33.28
N LEU A 72 9.48 -5.91 32.93
CA LEU A 72 9.85 -5.65 31.53
C LEU A 72 10.02 -6.95 30.74
N LEU A 73 10.79 -7.91 31.27
CA LEU A 73 11.00 -9.20 30.62
C LEU A 73 9.71 -9.99 30.48
N LEU A 74 8.82 -9.94 31.47
CA LEU A 74 7.49 -10.57 31.36
C LEU A 74 6.66 -9.96 30.23
N THR A 75 6.64 -8.63 30.12
CA THR A 75 5.90 -7.98 29.02
C THR A 75 6.48 -8.32 27.65
N MET A 76 7.82 -8.36 27.51
CA MET A 76 8.47 -8.80 26.27
C MET A 76 8.17 -10.26 25.95
N ALA A 77 8.18 -11.14 26.95
CA ALA A 77 7.82 -12.54 26.75
C ALA A 77 6.38 -12.70 26.26
N VAL A 78 5.43 -11.93 26.81
CA VAL A 78 4.03 -11.95 26.31
C VAL A 78 3.96 -11.44 24.88
N VAL A 79 4.64 -10.34 24.55
CA VAL A 79 4.67 -9.82 23.17
C VAL A 79 5.28 -10.84 22.21
N VAL A 80 6.35 -11.53 22.59
CA VAL A 80 6.96 -12.59 21.79
C VAL A 80 6.01 -13.78 21.62
N VAL A 81 5.30 -14.19 22.67
CA VAL A 81 4.31 -15.27 22.58
C VAL A 81 3.16 -14.88 21.67
N VAL A 82 2.65 -13.66 21.77
CA VAL A 82 1.62 -13.13 20.85
C VAL A 82 2.18 -13.05 19.43
N ALA A 83 3.40 -12.58 19.25
CA ALA A 83 4.03 -12.51 17.94
C ALA A 83 4.21 -13.92 17.34
N ILE A 84 4.62 -14.92 18.10
CA ILE A 84 4.69 -16.31 17.63
C ILE A 84 3.28 -16.87 17.36
N ALA A 85 2.29 -16.53 18.19
CA ALA A 85 0.92 -16.98 18.01
C ALA A 85 0.19 -16.33 16.82
N PHE A 86 0.63 -15.16 16.36
CA PHE A 86 0.05 -14.46 15.20
C PHE A 86 0.91 -14.59 13.94
N PHE A 87 2.22 -14.42 14.05
CA PHE A 87 3.17 -14.49 12.93
C PHE A 87 3.83 -15.87 12.78
N GLY A 88 4.02 -16.62 13.87
CA GLY A 88 4.65 -17.96 13.83
C GLY A 88 3.70 -19.10 13.42
N VAL A 89 2.38 -18.91 13.52
CA VAL A 89 1.37 -19.85 12.98
C VAL A 89 0.98 -19.53 11.53
N GLY A 90 1.49 -18.43 10.96
CA GLY A 90 1.13 -17.94 9.63
C GLY A 90 2.10 -18.31 8.51
N SER A 91 3.27 -18.86 8.81
CA SER A 91 4.31 -19.11 7.81
C SER A 91 4.45 -20.57 7.37
N ASP A 92 3.85 -21.52 8.09
CA ASP A 92 4.11 -22.96 7.89
C ASP A 92 2.88 -23.85 8.08
N LEU A 93 1.69 -23.28 7.92
CA LEU A 93 0.55 -24.11 7.51
C LEU A 93 0.60 -24.12 6.00
N GLU A 94 1.11 -25.22 5.45
CA GLU A 94 0.54 -25.87 4.28
C GLU A 94 -0.94 -25.49 4.23
N ARG A 95 -1.26 -24.49 3.42
CA ARG A 95 -2.64 -24.24 3.02
C ARG A 95 -2.97 -25.46 2.20
N THR A 96 -3.45 -26.53 2.83
CA THR A 96 -4.29 -27.50 2.12
C THR A 96 -5.35 -26.65 1.47
N PRO A 97 -5.33 -26.48 0.13
CA PRO A 97 -6.34 -25.71 -0.55
C PRO A 97 -7.69 -26.25 -0.08
N LEU A 98 -8.63 -25.37 0.29
CA LEU A 98 -10.00 -25.83 0.40
C LEU A 98 -10.34 -26.46 -0.95
N GLU A 99 -10.66 -27.76 -1.00
CA GLU A 99 -11.00 -28.50 -2.23
C GLU A 99 -12.19 -27.89 -3.01
N ASN A 100 -12.80 -26.81 -2.52
CA ASN A 100 -13.88 -26.04 -3.17
C ASN A 100 -13.49 -24.57 -3.49
N SER A 101 -12.23 -24.18 -3.31
CA SER A 101 -11.72 -22.84 -3.65
C SER A 101 -10.50 -22.91 -4.56
N GLU A 102 -10.28 -24.05 -5.20
CA GLU A 102 -9.39 -24.13 -6.34
C GLU A 102 -10.01 -23.28 -7.44
N LEU A 103 -9.29 -22.25 -7.84
CA LEU A 103 -9.63 -21.45 -9.00
C LEU A 103 -9.49 -22.36 -10.21
N ASP A 104 -10.60 -22.70 -10.83
CA ASP A 104 -10.58 -23.40 -12.12
C ASP A 104 -10.37 -22.35 -13.22
N ALA A 105 -9.10 -21.97 -13.41
CA ALA A 105 -8.70 -21.03 -14.45
C ALA A 105 -8.97 -21.60 -15.84
N THR A 106 -8.80 -22.91 -16.02
CA THR A 106 -9.10 -23.63 -17.26
C THR A 106 -10.57 -23.52 -17.64
N ALA A 107 -11.50 -23.91 -16.77
CA ALA A 107 -12.94 -23.79 -17.05
C ALA A 107 -13.41 -22.33 -17.17
N SER A 108 -12.65 -21.38 -16.63
CA SER A 108 -12.92 -19.95 -16.80
C SER A 108 -12.45 -19.43 -18.16
N ALA A 109 -11.29 -19.89 -18.63
CA ALA A 109 -10.76 -19.57 -19.95
C ALA A 109 -11.61 -20.21 -21.05
N GLU A 110 -12.00 -21.49 -20.93
CA GLU A 110 -12.87 -22.17 -21.89
C GLU A 110 -14.19 -21.42 -22.10
N ARG A 111 -14.82 -20.97 -21.01
CA ARG A 111 -16.07 -20.19 -21.09
C ARG A 111 -15.86 -18.78 -21.66
N ALA A 112 -14.68 -18.21 -21.48
CA ALA A 112 -14.34 -16.90 -22.04
C ALA A 112 -14.10 -17.01 -23.55
N ASP A 113 -13.38 -18.04 -23.98
CA ASP A 113 -13.05 -18.32 -25.38
C ASP A 113 -14.31 -18.51 -26.24
N GLU A 114 -15.38 -19.08 -25.67
CA GLU A 114 -16.68 -19.22 -26.35
C GLU A 114 -17.34 -17.88 -26.76
N VAL A 115 -17.01 -16.78 -26.08
CA VAL A 115 -17.70 -15.48 -26.22
C VAL A 115 -16.79 -14.30 -26.51
N ALA A 116 -15.48 -14.43 -26.26
CA ALA A 116 -14.50 -13.36 -26.47
C ALA A 116 -14.32 -13.08 -27.97
N PRO A 117 -14.16 -11.81 -28.37
CA PRO A 117 -13.83 -11.45 -29.75
C PRO A 117 -12.33 -11.54 -30.06
N PHE A 118 -11.53 -12.09 -29.14
CA PHE A 118 -10.08 -12.28 -29.20
C PHE A 118 -9.76 -13.66 -28.61
N PRO A 119 -8.64 -14.30 -29.00
CA PRO A 119 -8.19 -15.54 -28.37
C PRO A 119 -7.98 -15.34 -26.87
N VAL A 120 -8.29 -16.33 -26.02
CA VAL A 120 -8.13 -16.17 -24.56
C VAL A 120 -6.85 -16.87 -24.10
N ALA A 121 -5.84 -16.10 -23.69
CA ALA A 121 -4.59 -16.67 -23.20
C ALA A 121 -4.75 -17.33 -21.82
N LEU A 122 -4.27 -18.56 -21.66
CA LEU A 122 -4.10 -19.25 -20.38
C LEU A 122 -2.65 -19.78 -20.26
N PRO A 123 -1.67 -18.89 -20.00
CA PRO A 123 -0.27 -19.26 -19.99
C PRO A 123 0.06 -20.29 -18.91
N GLN A 124 0.70 -21.39 -19.32
CA GLN A 124 1.23 -22.39 -18.40
C GLN A 124 2.59 -21.95 -17.87
N LEU A 125 2.58 -21.38 -16.67
CA LEU A 125 3.80 -20.90 -16.01
C LEU A 125 4.51 -22.03 -15.26
N GLY A 126 5.85 -21.94 -15.17
CA GLY A 126 6.70 -22.95 -14.55
C GLY A 126 6.55 -23.05 -13.03
N GLU A 127 7.45 -23.81 -12.41
CA GLU A 127 7.46 -24.02 -10.96
C GLU A 127 7.54 -22.70 -10.18
N GLY A 128 6.76 -22.59 -9.10
CA GLY A 128 6.74 -21.42 -8.21
C GLY A 128 5.68 -20.37 -8.55
N TRP A 129 5.10 -20.42 -9.73
CA TRP A 129 3.94 -19.59 -10.07
C TRP A 129 2.65 -20.19 -9.52
N SER A 130 1.72 -19.33 -9.12
CA SER A 130 0.38 -19.77 -8.70
C SER A 130 -0.70 -18.83 -9.20
N GLU A 131 -1.76 -19.42 -9.74
CA GLU A 131 -2.95 -18.68 -10.19
C GLU A 131 -3.73 -18.12 -9.00
N ARG A 132 -4.18 -16.87 -9.14
CA ARG A 132 -4.88 -16.11 -8.10
C ARG A 132 -6.26 -15.66 -8.51
N THR A 133 -6.45 -15.38 -9.79
CA THR A 133 -7.72 -14.92 -10.36
C THR A 133 -7.73 -15.26 -11.85
N ALA A 134 -8.87 -15.71 -12.35
CA ALA A 134 -9.18 -15.83 -13.77
C ALA A 134 -10.59 -15.27 -14.00
N ARG A 135 -10.72 -14.22 -14.81
CA ARG A 135 -11.98 -13.50 -14.95
C ARG A 135 -12.14 -12.91 -16.35
N PHE A 136 -13.23 -13.29 -16.99
CA PHE A 136 -13.75 -12.61 -18.16
C PHE A 136 -14.79 -11.55 -17.77
N THR A 137 -14.72 -10.39 -18.41
CA THR A 137 -15.71 -9.31 -18.31
C THR A 137 -16.24 -9.01 -19.69
N ASP A 138 -17.52 -9.28 -19.92
CA ASP A 138 -18.20 -9.00 -21.18
C ASP A 138 -18.69 -7.53 -21.26
N GLY A 139 -19.11 -7.07 -22.44
CA GLY A 139 -19.74 -5.77 -22.66
C GLY A 139 -19.21 -5.05 -23.89
N ALA A 140 -19.23 -3.71 -23.84
CA ALA A 140 -18.76 -2.88 -24.96
C ALA A 140 -17.23 -2.98 -25.18
N ASN A 141 -16.48 -3.27 -24.13
CA ASN A 141 -15.04 -3.55 -24.18
C ASN A 141 -14.80 -4.87 -23.42
N PRO A 142 -14.96 -6.02 -24.09
CA PRO A 142 -14.70 -7.31 -23.49
C PRO A 142 -13.24 -7.41 -23.03
N ARG A 143 -13.00 -8.04 -21.88
CA ARG A 143 -11.69 -8.11 -21.26
C ARG A 143 -11.48 -9.43 -20.55
N TRP A 144 -10.33 -10.06 -20.79
CA TRP A 144 -9.84 -11.19 -20.02
C TRP A 144 -8.78 -10.71 -19.02
N LEU A 145 -8.83 -11.25 -17.80
CA LEU A 145 -7.91 -10.89 -16.72
C LEU A 145 -7.47 -12.14 -15.96
N LEU A 146 -6.17 -12.32 -15.90
CA LEU A 146 -5.49 -13.34 -15.12
C LEU A 146 -4.56 -12.70 -14.10
N GLN A 147 -4.51 -13.26 -12.90
CA GLN A 147 -3.55 -12.85 -11.89
C GLN A 147 -2.77 -14.04 -11.40
N TYR A 148 -1.47 -13.85 -11.30
CA TYR A 148 -0.54 -14.84 -10.80
C TYR A 148 0.25 -14.26 -9.62
N THR A 149 0.62 -15.12 -8.70
CA THR A 149 1.68 -14.84 -7.74
C THR A 149 2.97 -15.46 -8.27
N SER A 150 4.00 -14.63 -8.41
CA SER A 150 5.32 -15.05 -8.87
C SER A 150 6.07 -15.87 -7.80
N PRO A 151 7.15 -16.57 -8.16
CA PRO A 151 7.97 -17.31 -7.21
C PRO A 151 8.51 -16.45 -6.06
N GLU A 152 8.72 -15.16 -6.30
CA GLU A 152 9.15 -14.18 -5.29
C GLU A 152 7.99 -13.63 -4.44
N GLY A 153 6.75 -14.06 -4.71
CA GLY A 153 5.55 -13.65 -3.99
C GLY A 153 4.94 -12.34 -4.49
N GLN A 154 5.39 -11.81 -5.64
CA GLN A 154 4.81 -10.60 -6.23
C GLN A 154 3.55 -10.91 -7.03
N LEU A 155 2.63 -9.95 -7.10
CA LEU A 155 1.42 -10.09 -7.92
C LEU A 155 1.72 -9.61 -9.34
N VAL A 156 1.50 -10.49 -10.31
CA VAL A 156 1.57 -10.18 -11.74
C VAL A 156 0.16 -10.32 -12.32
N THR A 157 -0.28 -9.30 -13.05
CA THR A 157 -1.59 -9.27 -13.68
C THR A 157 -1.41 -9.25 -15.19
N LEU A 158 -2.06 -10.18 -15.87
CA LEU A 158 -2.21 -10.22 -17.32
C LEU A 158 -3.63 -9.74 -17.65
N VAL A 159 -3.72 -8.77 -18.54
CA VAL A 159 -4.97 -8.21 -19.06
C VAL A 159 -4.95 -8.34 -20.56
N GLU A 160 -6.04 -8.80 -21.14
CA GLU A 160 -6.19 -9.01 -22.57
C GLU A 160 -7.50 -8.41 -23.08
N GLU A 161 -7.41 -7.74 -24.23
CA GLU A 161 -8.49 -7.16 -25.03
C GLU A 161 -8.20 -7.43 -26.51
N SER A 162 -9.04 -6.93 -27.43
CA SER A 162 -8.81 -7.07 -28.87
C SER A 162 -7.62 -6.25 -29.41
N GLU A 163 -7.15 -5.28 -28.64
CA GLU A 163 -5.97 -4.43 -28.92
C GLU A 163 -5.51 -3.76 -27.61
N VAL A 164 -4.25 -3.31 -27.54
CA VAL A 164 -3.76 -2.53 -26.41
C VAL A 164 -4.39 -1.13 -26.45
N SER A 165 -5.48 -0.96 -25.71
CA SER A 165 -6.22 0.28 -25.66
C SER A 165 -5.63 1.30 -24.66
N ALA A 166 -5.81 2.60 -24.93
CA ALA A 166 -5.44 3.63 -23.95
C ALA A 166 -6.18 3.48 -22.61
N SER A 167 -7.41 2.94 -22.63
CA SER A 167 -8.17 2.60 -21.43
C SER A 167 -7.55 1.46 -20.65
N MET A 168 -7.05 0.42 -21.33
CA MET A 168 -6.30 -0.67 -20.69
C MET A 168 -5.08 -0.12 -19.95
N LEU A 169 -4.23 0.62 -20.67
CA LEU A 169 -2.99 1.19 -20.11
C LEU A 169 -3.25 2.11 -18.93
N SER A 170 -4.19 3.06 -19.06
CA SER A 170 -4.49 4.02 -17.99
C SER A 170 -5.13 3.38 -16.75
N THR A 171 -5.85 2.28 -16.91
CA THR A 171 -6.48 1.57 -15.78
C THR A 171 -5.47 0.66 -15.07
N ALA A 172 -4.66 -0.07 -15.84
CA ALA A 172 -3.74 -1.06 -15.30
C ALA A 172 -2.42 -0.45 -14.79
N LEU A 173 -1.93 0.59 -15.49
CA LEU A 173 -0.66 1.25 -15.19
C LEU A 173 -0.80 2.78 -15.36
N PRO A 174 -1.49 3.45 -14.43
CA PRO A 174 -1.71 4.89 -14.52
C PRO A 174 -0.39 5.66 -14.58
N GLY A 175 -0.36 6.70 -15.41
CA GLY A 175 0.84 7.53 -15.63
C GLY A 175 1.99 6.79 -16.31
N SER A 176 1.74 5.64 -16.95
CA SER A 176 2.77 4.87 -17.64
C SER A 176 3.52 5.69 -18.70
N THR A 177 4.82 5.47 -18.77
CA THR A 177 5.70 5.99 -19.81
C THR A 177 6.42 4.84 -20.51
N VAL A 178 6.68 5.00 -21.80
CA VAL A 178 7.46 4.05 -22.59
C VAL A 178 8.93 4.12 -22.18
N VAL A 179 9.48 2.97 -21.82
CA VAL A 179 10.89 2.79 -21.49
C VAL A 179 11.66 2.27 -22.71
N GLU A 180 11.11 1.27 -23.38
CA GLU A 180 11.75 0.54 -24.48
C GLU A 180 10.68 -0.14 -25.34
N GLU A 181 10.97 -0.28 -26.64
CA GLU A 181 10.20 -1.08 -27.60
C GLU A 181 11.04 -2.30 -28.02
N PHE A 182 10.43 -3.46 -28.12
CA PHE A 182 11.08 -4.73 -28.42
C PHE A 182 10.08 -5.75 -28.97
N THR A 183 10.54 -6.91 -29.43
CA THR A 183 9.67 -7.95 -29.99
C THR A 183 9.75 -9.21 -29.12
N LEU A 184 8.59 -9.82 -28.85
CA LEU A 184 8.47 -11.14 -28.21
C LEU A 184 7.66 -12.06 -29.12
N GLU A 185 8.21 -13.22 -29.47
CA GLU A 185 7.52 -14.24 -30.29
C GLU A 185 6.87 -13.70 -31.58
N GLY A 186 7.46 -12.64 -32.16
CA GLY A 186 6.96 -11.98 -33.38
C GLY A 186 5.91 -10.88 -33.14
N ALA A 187 5.45 -10.67 -31.91
CA ALA A 187 4.59 -9.56 -31.52
C ALA A 187 5.40 -8.32 -31.13
N GLU A 188 4.92 -7.14 -31.52
CA GLU A 188 5.52 -5.87 -31.14
C GLU A 188 5.12 -5.53 -29.70
N CYS A 189 6.13 -5.33 -28.85
CA CYS A 189 5.97 -5.14 -27.41
C CYS A 189 6.63 -3.84 -26.94
N THR A 190 6.07 -3.26 -25.88
CA THR A 190 6.56 -2.04 -25.26
C THR A 190 6.70 -2.24 -23.77
N LEU A 191 7.90 -1.95 -23.24
CA LEU A 191 8.16 -1.88 -21.81
C LEU A 191 7.68 -0.53 -21.29
N LEU A 192 6.82 -0.58 -20.29
CA LEU A 192 6.21 0.56 -19.63
C LEU A 192 6.69 0.65 -18.19
N ARG A 193 6.85 1.87 -17.70
CA ARG A 193 7.05 2.17 -16.28
C ARG A 193 5.99 3.14 -15.83
N GLY A 194 5.28 2.83 -14.75
CA GLY A 194 4.23 3.67 -14.19
C GLY A 194 3.80 3.20 -12.80
N GLY A 195 2.61 3.60 -12.37
CA GLY A 195 2.06 3.27 -11.05
C GLY A 195 1.71 4.51 -10.23
N GLU A 196 0.84 4.33 -9.23
CA GLU A 196 0.42 5.39 -8.31
C GLU A 196 1.37 5.49 -7.11
N ASP A 197 1.38 6.66 -6.47
CA ASP A 197 1.95 6.89 -5.13
C ASP A 197 3.42 6.48 -4.93
N GLY A 198 4.23 6.52 -5.99
CA GLY A 198 5.67 6.25 -5.93
C GLY A 198 6.05 4.77 -5.84
N ALA A 199 5.09 3.86 -5.98
CA ALA A 199 5.37 2.44 -6.18
C ALA A 199 5.69 2.19 -7.66
N GLU A 200 6.96 1.94 -7.97
CA GLU A 200 7.38 1.63 -9.34
C GLU A 200 6.79 0.28 -9.77
N HIS A 201 5.91 0.32 -10.77
CA HIS A 201 5.40 -0.85 -11.46
C HIS A 201 5.97 -0.88 -12.88
N LEU A 202 6.28 -2.08 -13.34
CA LEU A 202 6.62 -2.33 -14.73
C LEU A 202 5.42 -2.95 -15.43
N GLY A 203 5.31 -2.69 -16.74
CA GLY A 203 4.34 -3.33 -17.62
C GLY A 203 4.97 -3.68 -18.95
N ILE A 204 4.51 -4.75 -19.58
CA ILE A 204 4.83 -5.13 -20.95
C ILE A 204 3.51 -5.18 -21.70
N ALA A 205 3.32 -4.27 -22.64
CA ALA A 205 2.17 -4.26 -23.54
C ALA A 205 2.60 -4.85 -24.89
N CYS A 206 1.87 -5.83 -25.43
CA CYS A 206 2.14 -6.40 -26.74
C CYS A 206 0.86 -6.42 -27.57
N ASP A 207 0.99 -6.13 -28.87
CA ASP A 207 -0.13 -6.15 -29.83
C ASP A 207 0.08 -7.24 -30.90
N GLY A 208 -0.99 -7.97 -31.18
CA GLY A 208 -1.13 -8.92 -32.29
C GLY A 208 -2.11 -8.44 -33.37
N GLU A 209 -2.60 -9.35 -34.21
CA GLU A 209 -3.56 -9.00 -35.28
C GLU A 209 -4.97 -8.74 -34.73
N ASP A 210 -5.39 -9.53 -33.74
CA ASP A 210 -6.74 -9.53 -33.15
C ASP A 210 -6.75 -9.60 -31.61
N TRP A 211 -5.59 -9.39 -31.00
CA TRP A 211 -5.41 -9.36 -29.55
C TRP A 211 -4.45 -8.26 -29.13
N GLY A 212 -4.63 -7.76 -27.93
CA GLY A 212 -3.68 -6.91 -27.24
C GLY A 212 -3.59 -7.33 -25.79
N LEU A 213 -2.36 -7.54 -25.31
CA LEU A 213 -2.09 -7.97 -23.94
C LEU A 213 -1.27 -6.93 -23.20
N LEU A 214 -1.51 -6.84 -21.90
CA LEU A 214 -0.69 -6.09 -20.95
C LEU A 214 -0.40 -6.96 -19.74
N VAL A 215 0.88 -7.24 -19.52
CA VAL A 215 1.35 -7.88 -18.29
C VAL A 215 1.97 -6.82 -17.40
N HIS A 216 1.53 -6.68 -16.16
CA HIS A 216 2.07 -5.67 -15.25
C HIS A 216 2.15 -6.16 -13.80
N GLY A 217 3.06 -5.57 -13.03
CA GLY A 217 3.26 -5.93 -11.63
C GLY A 217 4.41 -5.17 -10.98
N ALA A 218 4.49 -5.27 -9.65
CA ALA A 218 5.61 -4.77 -8.85
C ALA A 218 6.74 -5.81 -8.80
N THR A 219 7.20 -6.22 -9.98
CA THR A 219 8.25 -7.25 -10.13
C THR A 219 9.27 -6.84 -11.18
N GLU A 220 10.31 -7.65 -11.34
CA GLU A 220 11.34 -7.50 -12.36
C GLU A 220 10.79 -7.79 -13.75
N ARG A 221 11.40 -7.14 -14.76
CA ARG A 221 11.05 -7.32 -16.17
C ARG A 221 11.05 -8.80 -16.60
N ALA A 222 11.99 -9.61 -16.10
CA ALA A 222 12.13 -11.01 -16.50
C ALA A 222 10.87 -11.82 -16.16
N GLU A 223 10.28 -11.62 -14.97
CA GLU A 223 9.04 -12.30 -14.59
C GLU A 223 7.86 -11.86 -15.46
N LEU A 224 7.79 -10.58 -15.84
CA LEU A 224 6.77 -10.09 -16.77
C LEU A 224 6.94 -10.67 -18.18
N GLU A 225 8.20 -10.78 -18.66
CA GLU A 225 8.51 -11.39 -19.96
C GLU A 225 8.17 -12.88 -19.99
N ASP A 226 8.37 -13.61 -18.90
CA ASP A 226 8.01 -15.03 -18.82
C ASP A 226 6.49 -15.22 -18.99
N VAL A 227 5.69 -14.38 -18.32
CA VAL A 227 4.22 -14.41 -18.47
C VAL A 227 3.80 -13.95 -19.86
N ALA A 228 4.37 -12.86 -20.38
CA ALA A 228 4.03 -12.35 -21.71
C ALA A 228 4.36 -13.36 -22.80
N ARG A 229 5.55 -13.97 -22.75
CA ARG A 229 5.96 -15.00 -23.71
C ARG A 229 5.05 -16.21 -23.68
N ALA A 230 4.79 -16.74 -22.48
CA ALA A 230 3.91 -17.90 -22.33
C ALA A 230 2.47 -17.60 -22.79
N ALA A 231 2.00 -16.35 -22.66
CA ALA A 231 0.68 -15.96 -23.14
C ALA A 231 0.65 -15.84 -24.66
N ILE A 232 1.67 -15.23 -25.27
CA ILE A 232 1.76 -15.13 -26.72
C ILE A 232 1.88 -16.51 -27.35
N ASP A 233 2.71 -17.40 -26.80
CA ASP A 233 2.86 -18.79 -27.27
C ASP A 233 1.56 -19.60 -27.21
N ASP A 234 0.63 -19.24 -26.33
CA ASP A 234 -0.67 -19.91 -26.16
C ASP A 234 -1.71 -19.45 -27.19
N ILE A 235 -1.64 -18.19 -27.63
CA ILE A 235 -2.63 -17.57 -28.54
C ILE A 235 -2.14 -17.35 -29.98
N ALA A 236 -0.84 -17.49 -30.25
CA ALA A 236 -0.22 -17.28 -31.56
C ALA A 236 -0.29 -18.48 -32.53
#